data_AF-A0A2V7T6F1-F1
#
_entry.id   AF-A0A2V7T6F1-F1
#
_cell.length_a   1.000
_cell.length_b   1.000
_cell.length_c   1.000
_cell.angle_alpha   90.00
_cell.angle_beta   90.00
_cell.angle_gamma   90.00
#
_symmetry.space_group_name_H-M   'P 1'
#
loop_
_entity.id
_entity.type
_entity.pdbx_description
1 polymer ?
#
loop_
_entity_poly.entity_id
_entity_poly.type
_entity_poly.pdbx_seq_one_letter_code
_entity_poly.pdbx_strand_id
1 'polypeptide(L)'
;MAAQQIDPRLDRLDAVTRSIVGALVDSAVAAALPTEPLIQRALEGATKRATGEVIVAAVRRLAQDLAHARDALGGTASPGELTAGAAALRAGASPAFLTELRRTRREPLIVPLAVLTDLVASGVPVDSAAHAVVALASRTRDADLIEFRRAVERDIALGAPPAAATAAAAGLTAQSVDVNAGARQQRPGRP
;
A
#
# COMPACT_ATOMS: atom_id res chain seq x y z
N MET A 1 -36.06 -8.45 5.46
CA MET A 1 -34.60 -8.49 5.27
C MET A 1 -34.32 -8.99 3.87
N ALA A 2 -33.76 -8.15 3.00
CA ALA A 2 -33.35 -8.61 1.67
C ALA A 2 -32.14 -9.52 1.84
N ALA A 3 -32.20 -10.74 1.32
CA ALA A 3 -31.02 -11.59 1.21
C ALA A 3 -30.02 -10.84 0.31
N GLN A 4 -28.88 -10.41 0.87
CA GLN A 4 -27.81 -9.83 0.09
C GLN A 4 -27.35 -10.92 -0.89
N GLN A 5 -27.56 -10.69 -2.18
CA GLN A 5 -27.22 -11.65 -3.21
C GLN A 5 -25.69 -11.72 -3.28
N ILE A 6 -25.13 -12.92 -3.04
CA ILE A 6 -23.68 -13.18 -3.14
C ILE A 6 -23.20 -12.69 -4.51
N ASP A 7 -22.06 -12.00 -4.55
CA ASP A 7 -21.51 -11.46 -5.80
C ASP A 7 -21.40 -12.57 -6.86
N PRO A 8 -22.04 -12.43 -8.03
CA PRO A 8 -22.13 -13.49 -9.04
C PRO A 8 -20.76 -13.92 -9.58
N ARG A 9 -19.72 -13.08 -9.45
CA ARG A 9 -18.37 -13.46 -9.88
C ARG A 9 -17.82 -14.62 -9.06
N LEU A 10 -18.28 -14.80 -7.82
CA LEU A 10 -17.89 -15.91 -6.95
C LEU A 10 -18.46 -17.27 -7.40
N ASP A 11 -19.30 -17.32 -8.43
CA ASP A 11 -19.77 -18.58 -9.05
C ASP A 11 -18.63 -19.42 -9.64
N ARG A 12 -17.46 -18.81 -9.87
CA ARG A 12 -16.22 -19.48 -10.30
C ARG A 12 -15.58 -20.35 -9.21
N LEU A 13 -16.03 -20.23 -7.96
CA LEU A 13 -15.57 -21.04 -6.82
C LEU A 13 -16.49 -22.25 -6.64
N ASP A 14 -16.01 -23.31 -5.99
CA ASP A 14 -16.89 -24.38 -5.51
C ASP A 14 -17.86 -23.85 -4.43
N ALA A 15 -18.95 -24.59 -4.19
CA ALA A 15 -20.05 -24.13 -3.33
C ALA A 15 -19.61 -23.83 -1.89
N VAL A 16 -18.68 -24.62 -1.33
CA VAL A 16 -18.21 -24.44 0.05
C VAL A 16 -17.35 -23.19 0.14
N THR A 17 -16.36 -23.06 -0.75
CA THR A 17 -15.49 -21.88 -0.80
C THR A 17 -16.29 -20.60 -1.06
N ARG A 18 -17.27 -20.65 -1.98
CA ARG A 18 -18.15 -19.51 -2.29
C ARG A 18 -18.92 -19.03 -1.07
N SER A 19 -19.52 -19.95 -0.31
CA SER A 19 -20.29 -19.62 0.90
C SER A 19 -19.40 -18.92 1.94
N ILE A 20 -18.20 -19.45 2.19
CA ILE A 20 -17.27 -18.87 3.17
C ILE A 20 -16.75 -17.50 2.71
N VAL A 21 -16.38 -17.36 1.43
CA VAL A 21 -15.92 -16.08 0.87
C VAL A 21 -17.05 -15.04 0.89
N GLY A 22 -18.29 -15.44 0.57
CA GLY A 22 -19.46 -14.57 0.68
C GLY A 22 -19.64 -14.00 2.10
N ALA A 23 -19.58 -14.86 3.12
CA ALA A 23 -19.65 -14.42 4.52
C ALA A 23 -18.51 -13.47 4.93
N LEU A 24 -17.29 -13.65 4.39
CA LEU A 24 -16.18 -12.72 4.61
C LEU A 24 -16.43 -11.37 3.94
N VAL A 25 -17.02 -11.35 2.75
CA VAL A 25 -17.41 -10.12 2.05
C VAL A 25 -18.51 -9.39 2.83
N ASP A 26 -19.53 -10.09 3.30
CA ASP A 26 -20.61 -9.51 4.12
C ASP A 26 -20.08 -8.91 5.43
N SER A 27 -19.14 -9.59 6.08
CA SER A 27 -18.45 -9.07 7.27
C SER A 27 -17.66 -7.79 6.96
N ALA A 28 -16.97 -7.74 5.81
CA ALA A 28 -16.27 -6.54 5.37
C ALA A 28 -17.23 -5.37 5.08
N VAL A 29 -18.42 -5.64 4.50
CA VAL A 29 -19.49 -4.63 4.35
C VAL A 29 -19.92 -4.09 5.70
N ALA A 30 -20.20 -4.97 6.68
CA ALA A 30 -20.61 -4.57 8.02
C ALA A 30 -19.55 -3.72 8.74
N ALA A 31 -18.27 -3.98 8.46
CA ALA A 31 -17.14 -3.20 8.96
C ALA A 31 -16.78 -1.96 8.10
N ALA A 32 -17.58 -1.65 7.07
CA ALA A 32 -17.34 -0.57 6.11
C ALA A 32 -15.96 -0.64 5.42
N LEU A 33 -15.42 -1.85 5.20
CA LEU A 33 -14.17 -2.12 4.49
C LEU A 33 -14.41 -2.29 2.98
N PRO A 34 -13.41 -2.01 2.12
CA PRO A 34 -13.55 -2.26 0.69
C PRO A 34 -13.64 -3.77 0.39
N THR A 35 -14.68 -4.16 -0.34
CA THR A 35 -14.96 -5.58 -0.66
C THR A 35 -14.35 -6.04 -1.98
N GLU A 36 -14.16 -5.14 -2.94
CA GLU A 36 -13.59 -5.46 -4.26
C GLU A 36 -12.23 -6.18 -4.14
N PRO A 37 -11.29 -5.78 -3.27
CA PRO A 37 -10.03 -6.51 -3.09
C PRO A 37 -10.22 -7.97 -2.61
N LEU A 38 -11.24 -8.24 -1.77
CA LEU A 38 -11.54 -9.59 -1.27
C LEU A 38 -12.03 -10.49 -2.39
N ILE A 39 -12.94 -9.96 -3.22
CA ILE A 39 -13.50 -10.67 -4.37
C ILE A 39 -12.39 -10.96 -5.38
N GLN A 40 -11.59 -9.95 -5.74
CA GLN A 40 -10.44 -10.13 -6.65
C GLN A 40 -9.45 -11.16 -6.12
N ARG A 41 -9.15 -11.16 -4.82
CA ARG A 41 -8.25 -12.15 -4.21
C ARG A 41 -8.79 -13.59 -4.32
N ALA A 42 -10.10 -13.76 -4.19
CA ALA A 42 -10.74 -15.06 -4.37
C ALA A 42 -10.67 -15.53 -5.83
N LEU A 43 -10.96 -14.63 -6.77
CA LEU A 43 -10.91 -14.90 -8.22
C LEU A 43 -9.49 -15.18 -8.72
N GLU A 44 -8.49 -14.49 -8.16
CA GLU A 44 -7.07 -14.75 -8.40
C GLU A 44 -6.71 -16.18 -7.99
N GLY A 45 -7.13 -16.59 -6.79
CA GLY A 45 -6.91 -17.95 -6.29
C GLY A 45 -7.56 -19.02 -7.17
N ALA A 46 -8.81 -18.78 -7.61
CA ALA A 46 -9.49 -19.66 -8.56
C ALA A 46 -8.75 -19.75 -9.89
N THR A 47 -8.28 -18.62 -10.42
CA THR A 47 -7.50 -18.56 -11.67
C THR A 47 -6.17 -19.30 -11.54
N LYS A 48 -5.55 -19.25 -10.36
CA LYS A 48 -4.33 -19.98 -10.02
C LYS A 48 -4.59 -21.44 -9.62
N ARG A 49 -5.84 -21.91 -9.67
CA ARG A 49 -6.27 -23.26 -9.26
C ARG A 49 -5.85 -23.63 -7.83
N ALA A 50 -5.83 -22.64 -6.93
CA ALA A 50 -5.59 -22.87 -5.51
C ALA A 50 -6.73 -23.68 -4.89
N THR A 51 -6.45 -24.44 -3.83
CA THR A 51 -7.50 -25.14 -3.07
C THR A 51 -8.40 -24.14 -2.35
N GLY A 52 -9.64 -24.54 -2.08
CA GLY A 52 -10.61 -23.70 -1.34
C GLY A 52 -10.06 -23.18 -0.02
N GLU A 53 -9.33 -24.02 0.73
CA GLU A 53 -8.66 -23.64 1.98
C GLU A 53 -7.64 -22.52 1.79
N VAL A 54 -6.80 -22.60 0.76
CA VAL A 54 -5.80 -21.57 0.44
C VAL A 54 -6.47 -20.27 0.03
N ILE A 55 -7.56 -20.35 -0.76
CA ILE A 55 -8.35 -19.19 -1.15
C ILE A 55 -8.95 -18.51 0.09
N VAL A 56 -9.64 -19.27 0.94
CA VAL A 56 -10.28 -18.75 2.16
C VAL A 56 -9.24 -18.12 3.10
N ALA A 57 -8.11 -18.79 3.32
CA ALA A 57 -7.04 -18.27 4.18
C ALA A 57 -6.49 -16.94 3.63
N ALA A 58 -6.28 -16.85 2.32
CA ALA A 58 -5.79 -15.63 1.67
C ALA A 58 -6.79 -14.46 1.75
N VAL A 59 -8.09 -14.73 1.53
CA VAL A 59 -9.15 -13.71 1.63
C VAL A 59 -9.32 -13.26 3.08
N ARG A 60 -9.33 -14.18 4.05
CA ARG A 60 -9.42 -13.85 5.47
C ARG A 60 -8.25 -12.98 5.94
N ARG A 61 -7.02 -13.34 5.53
CA ARG A 61 -5.84 -12.51 5.84
C ARG A 61 -5.96 -11.12 5.23
N LEU A 62 -6.43 -11.00 3.98
CA LEU A 62 -6.66 -9.69 3.36
C LEU A 62 -7.72 -8.87 4.09
N ALA A 63 -8.80 -9.48 4.57
CA ALA A 63 -9.80 -8.78 5.39
C ALA A 63 -9.20 -8.26 6.71
N GLN A 64 -8.34 -9.05 7.36
CA GLN A 64 -7.62 -8.62 8.57
C GLN A 64 -6.65 -7.47 8.28
N ASP A 65 -5.88 -7.56 7.19
CA ASP A 65 -4.96 -6.49 6.79
C ASP A 65 -5.72 -5.18 6.47
N LEU A 66 -6.91 -5.26 5.86
CA LEU A 66 -7.78 -4.10 5.62
C LEU A 66 -8.32 -3.48 6.92
N ALA A 67 -8.69 -4.32 7.89
CA ALA A 67 -9.14 -3.86 9.21
C ALA A 67 -8.01 -3.15 9.96
N HIS A 68 -6.82 -3.74 10.02
CA HIS A 68 -5.65 -3.10 10.63
C HIS A 68 -5.26 -1.79 9.93
N ALA A 69 -5.37 -1.73 8.60
CA ALA A 69 -5.15 -0.50 7.86
C ALA A 69 -6.20 0.58 8.21
N ARG A 70 -7.47 0.20 8.39
CA ARG A 70 -8.53 1.11 8.84
C ARG A 70 -8.24 1.68 10.23
N ASP A 71 -7.83 0.82 11.17
CA ASP A 71 -7.51 1.23 12.53
C ASP A 71 -6.32 2.22 12.55
N ALA A 72 -5.29 1.95 11.75
CA ALA A 72 -4.08 2.78 11.73
C ALA A 72 -4.23 4.10 10.96
N LEU A 73 -4.99 4.11 9.85
CA LEU A 73 -5.19 5.28 8.99
C LEU A 73 -6.41 6.13 9.39
N GLY A 74 -7.32 5.56 10.17
CA GLY A 74 -8.53 6.22 10.69
C GLY A 74 -9.71 6.21 9.73
N GLY A 75 -10.86 6.68 10.23
CA GLY A 75 -12.15 6.62 9.53
C GLY A 75 -12.26 7.45 8.24
N THR A 76 -11.33 8.38 7.99
CA THR A 76 -11.31 9.21 6.77
C THR A 76 -10.53 8.57 5.62
N ALA A 77 -9.89 7.42 5.84
CA ALA A 77 -9.08 6.77 4.82
C ALA A 77 -9.96 6.28 3.66
N SER A 78 -9.57 6.62 2.44
CA SER A 78 -10.28 6.18 1.24
C SER A 78 -10.13 4.67 1.01
N PRO A 79 -11.03 4.03 0.25
CA PRO A 79 -10.90 2.61 -0.13
C PRO A 79 -9.54 2.27 -0.77
N GLY A 80 -8.99 3.19 -1.57
CA GLY A 80 -7.67 3.04 -2.18
C GLY A 80 -6.53 3.07 -1.17
N GLU A 81 -6.60 3.97 -0.19
CA GLU A 81 -5.61 4.04 0.90
C GLU A 81 -5.67 2.80 1.81
N LEU A 82 -6.86 2.27 2.09
CA LEU A 82 -7.00 1.03 2.85
C LEU A 82 -6.40 -0.16 2.11
N THR A 83 -6.62 -0.24 0.79
CA THR A 83 -6.04 -1.29 -0.05
C THR A 83 -4.51 -1.18 -0.08
N ALA A 84 -3.97 0.03 -0.26
CA ALA A 84 -2.53 0.26 -0.24
C ALA A 84 -1.92 -0.01 1.15
N GLY A 85 -2.62 0.36 2.22
CA GLY A 85 -2.21 0.09 3.60
C GLY A 85 -2.18 -1.40 3.92
N ALA A 86 -3.19 -2.15 3.48
CA ALA A 86 -3.21 -3.60 3.62
C ALA A 86 -2.06 -4.27 2.85
N ALA A 87 -1.70 -3.75 1.68
CA ALA A 87 -0.53 -4.23 0.93
C ALA A 87 0.78 -3.94 1.67
N ALA A 88 0.94 -2.74 2.25
CA ALA A 88 2.09 -2.39 3.08
C ALA A 88 2.23 -3.30 4.31
N LEU A 89 1.14 -3.54 5.05
CA LEU A 89 1.13 -4.48 6.19
C LEU A 89 1.51 -5.91 5.74
N ARG A 90 0.99 -6.35 4.59
CA ARG A 90 1.36 -7.65 4.02
C ARG A 90 2.85 -7.75 3.68
N ALA A 91 3.46 -6.65 3.23
CA ALA A 91 4.89 -6.53 2.97
C ALA A 91 5.74 -6.44 4.25
N GLY A 92 5.11 -6.41 5.43
CA GLY A 92 5.80 -6.40 6.72
C GLY A 92 5.88 -5.03 7.39
N ALA A 93 5.26 -4.00 6.82
CA ALA A 93 5.17 -2.70 7.48
C ALA A 93 4.39 -2.82 8.80
N SER A 94 4.75 -1.99 9.78
CA SER A 94 4.03 -1.96 11.05
C SER A 94 2.78 -1.06 10.98
N PRO A 95 1.74 -1.30 11.81
CA PRO A 95 0.64 -0.36 11.97
C PRO A 95 1.13 1.03 12.44
N ALA A 96 2.20 1.07 13.25
CA ALA A 96 2.81 2.31 13.72
C ALA A 96 3.34 3.18 12.55
N PHE A 97 3.97 2.55 11.55
CA PHE A 97 4.39 3.25 10.33
C PHE A 97 3.19 3.87 9.59
N LEU A 98 2.07 3.15 9.45
CA LEU A 98 0.87 3.69 8.80
C LEU A 98 0.32 4.92 9.56
N THR A 99 0.25 4.84 10.88
CA THR A 99 -0.18 5.95 11.73
C THR A 99 0.77 7.15 11.62
N GLU A 100 2.08 6.92 11.64
CA GLU A 100 3.10 7.97 11.48
C GLU A 100 3.00 8.64 10.10
N LEU A 101 2.91 7.85 9.04
CA LEU A 101 2.76 8.36 7.67
C LEU A 101 1.50 9.22 7.54
N ARG A 102 0.37 8.79 8.11
CA ARG A 102 -0.88 9.56 8.12
C ARG A 102 -0.79 10.88 8.88
N ARG A 103 -0.02 10.92 9.98
CA ARG A 103 0.23 12.16 10.73
C ARG A 103 1.15 13.11 9.98
N THR A 104 2.10 12.55 9.25
CA THR A 104 3.17 13.27 8.55
C THR A 104 2.68 13.94 7.26
N ARG A 105 1.80 13.26 6.51
CA ARG A 105 1.34 13.68 5.19
C ARG A 105 -0.18 13.85 5.15
N ARG A 106 -0.62 15.05 4.75
CA ARG A 106 -2.06 15.34 4.54
C ARG A 106 -2.58 14.89 3.18
N GLU A 107 -1.69 14.81 2.18
CA GLU A 107 -1.98 14.30 0.84
C GLU A 107 -2.35 12.80 0.87
N PRO A 108 -3.02 12.27 -0.18
CA PRO A 108 -3.35 10.85 -0.26
C PRO A 108 -2.13 9.95 -0.07
N LEU A 109 -2.32 8.83 0.63
CA LEU A 109 -1.23 7.94 1.00
C LEU A 109 -0.98 6.79 0.00
N ILE A 110 -1.74 6.73 -1.10
CA ILE A 110 -1.67 5.62 -2.05
C ILE A 110 -0.25 5.46 -2.61
N VAL A 111 0.36 6.55 -3.08
CA VAL A 111 1.71 6.53 -3.67
C VAL A 111 2.80 6.19 -2.66
N PRO A 112 2.93 6.84 -1.49
CA PRO A 112 3.98 6.47 -0.53
C PRO A 112 3.84 5.02 -0.03
N LEU A 113 2.61 4.51 0.12
CA LEU A 113 2.39 3.11 0.51
C LEU A 113 2.78 2.13 -0.61
N ALA A 114 2.47 2.45 -1.87
CA ALA A 114 2.90 1.64 -3.02
C ALA A 114 4.42 1.65 -3.17
N VAL A 115 5.07 2.80 -2.99
CA VAL A 115 6.53 2.91 -3.03
C VAL A 115 7.18 2.03 -1.95
N LEU A 116 6.65 2.03 -0.72
CA LEU A 116 7.14 1.12 0.32
C LEU A 116 7.06 -0.34 -0.14
N THR A 117 5.91 -0.78 -0.67
CA THR A 117 5.72 -2.17 -1.08
C THR A 117 6.66 -2.58 -2.22
N ASP A 118 6.91 -1.67 -3.17
CA ASP A 118 7.79 -1.93 -4.30
C ASP A 118 9.27 -2.03 -3.87
N LEU A 119 9.70 -1.19 -2.92
CA LEU A 119 11.05 -1.24 -2.35
C LEU A 119 11.29 -2.56 -1.61
N VAL A 120 10.33 -2.98 -0.78
CA VAL A 120 10.42 -4.26 -0.07
C VAL A 120 10.43 -5.44 -1.05
N ALA A 121 9.60 -5.40 -2.09
CA ALA A 121 9.61 -6.41 -3.16
C ALA A 121 10.95 -6.45 -3.91
N SER A 122 11.66 -5.32 -3.97
CA SER A 122 13.01 -5.20 -4.55
C SER A 122 14.13 -5.63 -3.58
N GLY A 123 13.79 -6.16 -2.40
CA GLY A 123 14.75 -6.66 -1.41
C GLY A 123 15.28 -5.61 -0.44
N VAL A 124 14.71 -4.40 -0.41
CA VAL A 124 15.03 -3.41 0.63
C VAL A 124 14.46 -3.88 1.97
N PRO A 125 15.24 -3.89 3.07
CA PRO A 125 14.70 -4.16 4.40
C PRO A 125 13.55 -3.22 4.75
N VAL A 126 12.46 -3.76 5.30
CA VAL A 126 11.22 -3.01 5.53
C VAL A 126 11.40 -1.77 6.40
N ASP A 127 12.22 -1.85 7.45
CA ASP A 127 12.50 -0.71 8.33
C ASP A 127 13.24 0.42 7.60
N SER A 128 14.20 0.06 6.72
CA SER A 128 14.91 1.03 5.89
C SER A 128 13.99 1.71 4.88
N ALA A 129 13.11 0.94 4.23
CA ALA A 129 12.13 1.47 3.29
C ALA A 129 11.11 2.38 4.02
N ALA A 130 10.61 1.95 5.17
CA ALA A 130 9.66 2.71 5.99
C ALA A 130 10.24 4.05 6.44
N HIS A 131 11.47 4.04 6.97
CA HIS A 131 12.16 5.26 7.39
C HIS A 131 12.36 6.23 6.23
N ALA A 132 12.82 5.75 5.06
CA ALA A 132 13.02 6.59 3.89
C ALA A 132 11.70 7.19 3.37
N VAL A 133 10.63 6.40 3.30
CA VAL A 133 9.32 6.86 2.85
C VAL A 133 8.74 7.92 3.80
N VAL A 134 8.79 7.71 5.12
CA VAL A 134 8.32 8.73 6.08
C VAL A 134 9.13 10.02 5.96
N ALA A 135 10.46 9.92 5.89
CA ALA A 135 11.34 11.08 5.79
C ALA A 135 11.01 11.93 4.56
N LEU A 136 10.79 11.30 3.40
CA LEU A 136 10.47 11.98 2.14
C LEU A 136 9.02 12.47 2.10
N ALA A 137 8.06 11.66 2.56
CA ALA A 137 6.62 11.95 2.46
C ALA A 137 6.20 13.27 3.11
N SER A 138 6.97 13.80 4.08
CA SER A 138 6.74 15.09 4.72
C SER A 138 7.06 16.31 3.84
N ARG A 139 7.88 16.15 2.81
CA ARG A 139 8.50 17.28 2.06
C ARG A 139 8.35 17.17 0.55
N THR A 140 8.03 15.98 0.04
CA THR A 140 8.03 15.69 -1.39
C THR A 140 6.65 15.43 -1.94
N ARG A 141 6.51 15.55 -3.27
CA ARG A 141 5.28 15.17 -3.98
C ARG A 141 5.34 13.70 -4.39
N ASP A 142 4.20 13.17 -4.82
CA ASP A 142 4.10 11.80 -5.33
C ASP A 142 5.08 11.51 -6.47
N ALA A 143 5.31 12.48 -7.36
CA ALA A 143 6.28 12.35 -8.46
C ALA A 143 7.71 12.10 -7.95
N ASP A 144 8.13 12.79 -6.88
CA ASP A 144 9.45 12.64 -6.30
C ASP A 144 9.61 11.27 -5.62
N LEU A 145 8.55 10.76 -4.97
CA LEU A 145 8.53 9.42 -4.38
C LEU A 145 8.63 8.32 -5.45
N ILE A 146 7.99 8.53 -6.61
CA ILE A 146 8.08 7.62 -7.76
C ILE A 146 9.50 7.62 -8.35
N GLU A 147 10.12 8.79 -8.50
CA GLU A 147 11.50 8.89 -8.99
C GLU A 147 12.50 8.32 -7.99
N PHE A 148 12.30 8.55 -6.69
CA PHE A 148 13.07 7.91 -5.62
C PHE A 148 13.02 6.39 -5.75
N ARG A 149 11.82 5.79 -5.86
CA ARG A 149 11.67 4.34 -6.07
C ARG A 149 12.45 3.86 -7.30
N ARG A 150 12.28 4.52 -8.44
CA ARG A 150 12.95 4.16 -9.71
C ARG A 150 14.47 4.22 -9.59
N ALA A 151 15.00 5.18 -8.83
CA ALA A 151 16.44 5.27 -8.58
C ALA A 151 16.95 4.08 -7.77
N VAL A 152 16.25 3.70 -6.69
CA VAL A 152 16.62 2.54 -5.88
C VAL A 152 16.58 1.25 -6.68
N GLU A 153 15.49 1.01 -7.42
CA GLU A 153 15.33 -0.19 -8.27
C GLU A 153 16.45 -0.28 -9.32
N ARG A 154 16.81 0.85 -9.95
CA ARG A 154 17.89 0.92 -10.92
C ARG A 154 19.24 0.55 -10.31
N ASP A 155 19.57 1.13 -9.15
CA ASP A 155 20.85 0.87 -8.49
C ASP A 155 20.96 -0.59 -8.03
N ILE A 156 19.87 -1.17 -7.51
CA ILE A 156 19.81 -2.60 -7.18
C ILE A 156 20.00 -3.46 -8.42
N ALA A 157 19.35 -3.12 -9.54
CA ALA A 157 19.54 -3.83 -10.80
C ALA A 157 20.98 -3.74 -11.34
N LEU A 158 21.71 -2.68 -11.00
CA LEU A 158 23.13 -2.51 -11.30
C LEU A 158 24.06 -3.20 -10.28
N GLY A 159 23.50 -3.90 -9.29
CA GLY A 159 24.24 -4.69 -8.30
C GLY A 159 24.54 -3.96 -6.99
N ALA A 160 23.98 -2.77 -6.76
CA ALA A 160 24.13 -2.09 -5.49
C ALA A 160 23.36 -2.83 -4.38
N PRO A 161 23.91 -2.93 -3.15
CA PRO A 161 23.16 -3.46 -2.01
C PRO A 161 21.88 -2.65 -1.75
N PRO A 162 20.71 -3.28 -1.52
CA PRO A 162 19.42 -2.58 -1.42
C PRO A 162 19.37 -1.45 -0.38
N ALA A 163 19.97 -1.65 0.79
CA ALA A 163 20.02 -0.62 1.83
C ALA A 163 20.87 0.59 1.41
N ALA A 164 21.99 0.36 0.72
CA ALA A 164 22.87 1.42 0.24
C ALA A 164 22.22 2.22 -0.89
N ALA A 165 21.59 1.54 -1.85
CA ALA A 165 20.81 2.17 -2.92
C ALA A 165 19.70 3.08 -2.36
N THR A 166 18.97 2.59 -1.35
CA THR A 166 17.92 3.35 -0.67
C THR A 166 18.45 4.63 -0.01
N ALA A 167 19.55 4.53 0.73
CA ALA A 167 20.15 5.67 1.41
C ALA A 167 20.67 6.72 0.42
N ALA A 168 21.34 6.29 -0.65
CA ALA A 168 21.85 7.18 -1.69
C ALA A 168 20.72 7.94 -2.40
N ALA A 169 19.68 7.23 -2.85
CA ALA A 169 18.53 7.82 -3.53
C ALA A 169 17.75 8.79 -2.63
N ALA A 170 17.60 8.47 -1.34
CA ALA A 170 16.93 9.34 -0.39
C ALA A 170 17.70 10.66 -0.20
N GLY A 171 19.03 10.59 -0.10
CA GLY A 171 19.90 11.77 -0.03
C GLY A 171 19.80 12.66 -1.26
N LEU A 172 19.84 12.08 -2.47
CA LEU A 172 19.71 12.81 -3.73
C LEU A 172 18.34 13.47 -3.88
N THR A 173 17.28 12.77 -3.49
CA THR A 173 15.91 13.29 -3.55
C THR A 173 15.75 14.48 -2.60
N ALA A 174 16.27 14.38 -1.37
CA ALA A 174 16.24 15.48 -0.40
C ALA A 174 16.98 16.73 -0.91
N GLN A 175 18.20 16.57 -1.44
CA GLN A 175 18.98 17.67 -2.00
C GLN A 175 18.26 18.36 -3.17
N SER A 176 17.63 17.59 -4.06
CA SER A 176 16.88 18.13 -5.20
C SER A 176 15.69 18.98 -4.75
N VAL A 177 15.02 18.57 -3.67
CA VAL A 177 13.90 19.32 -3.08
C VAL A 177 14.38 20.64 -2.48
N ASP A 178 15.50 20.62 -1.76
CA ASP A 178 16.09 21.82 -1.15
C ASP A 178 16.53 22.85 -2.21
N VAL A 179 17.18 22.40 -3.30
CA VAL A 179 17.57 23.26 -4.43
C VAL A 179 16.34 23.91 -5.09
N ASN A 180 15.29 23.12 -5.35
CA ASN A 180 14.05 23.62 -5.94
C ASN A 180 13.33 24.62 -5.01
N ALA A 181 13.38 24.42 -3.70
CA ALA A 181 12.81 25.34 -2.73
C ALA A 181 13.56 26.69 -2.74
N GLY A 182 14.90 26.67 -2.74
CA GLY A 182 15.73 27.87 -2.82
C GLY A 182 15.48 28.68 -4.10
N ALA A 183 15.37 28.01 -5.25
CA ALA A 183 15.10 28.68 -6.54
C ALA A 183 13.73 29.39 -6.58
N ARG A 184 12.72 28.87 -5.87
CA ARG A 184 11.39 29.51 -5.78
C ARG A 184 11.41 30.75 -4.88
N GLN A 185 12.17 30.73 -3.79
CA GLN A 185 12.30 31.87 -2.88
C GLN A 185 13.08 33.04 -3.51
N GLN A 186 14.01 32.75 -4.42
CA GLN A 186 14.81 33.76 -5.09
C GLN A 186 14.12 34.47 -6.27
N ARG A 187 12.90 34.06 -6.69
CA ARG A 187 12.15 34.80 -7.72
C ARG A 187 11.55 36.07 -7.11
N PRO A 188 12.02 37.28 -7.44
CA PRO A 188 11.44 38.51 -6.93
C PRO A 188 10.03 38.66 -7.49
N GLY A 189 9.09 39.09 -6.65
CA GLY A 189 7.74 39.45 -7.08
C GLY A 189 7.82 40.44 -8.25
N ARG A 190 7.25 40.06 -9.39
CA ARG A 190 7.19 40.92 -10.57
C ARG A 190 6.26 42.10 -10.23
N PRO A 191 6.66 43.36 -10.49
CA PRO A 191 5.88 44.55 -10.18
C PRO A 191 4.57 44.61 -10.96
#